data_AF-A0A1J6IVG3-F1
#
_entry.id   AF-A0A1J6IVG3-F1
#
_cell.length_a   1.000
_cell.length_b   1.000
_cell.length_c   1.000
_cell.angle_alpha   90.00
_cell.angle_beta   90.00
_cell.angle_gamma   90.00
#
_symmetry.space_group_name_H-M   'P 1'
#
loop_
_entity.id
_entity.type
_entity.pdbx_description
1 polymer ?
#
loop_
_entity_poly.entity_id
_entity_poly.type
_entity_poly.pdbx_seq_one_letter_code
_entity_poly.pdbx_strand_id
1 'polypeptide(L)'
;DYFETTYKFIELSPHALIPMHGRVNMWPKHMLCGYLKNRRYRESTILKAIENGAKTLFDIVSYTYAEVDRSLWFYASSNVRLHVDHLALQDKLPNVCLLCSLVDSTSILFKSELIFIITFV
;
A
#
# COMPACT_ATOMS: atom_id res chain seq x y z
N ASP A 1 11.99 1.02 4.17
CA ASP A 1 10.65 1.62 3.97
C ASP A 1 10.54 2.11 2.52
N TYR A 2 9.37 1.95 1.89
CA TYR A 2 9.10 2.31 0.48
C TYR A 2 9.13 3.84 0.25
N PHE A 3 8.60 4.61 1.19
CA PHE A 3 8.56 6.08 1.08
C PHE A 3 9.98 6.66 1.10
N GLU A 4 10.77 6.24 2.08
CA GLU A 4 12.16 6.69 2.26
C GLU A 4 13.04 6.39 1.05
N THR A 5 12.96 5.19 0.48
CA THR A 5 13.74 4.86 -0.72
C THR A 5 13.30 5.69 -1.92
N THR A 6 12.00 5.95 -2.06
CA THR A 6 11.48 6.78 -3.16
C THR A 6 11.94 8.24 -3.03
N TYR A 7 11.98 8.80 -1.81
CA TYR A 7 12.54 10.14 -1.59
C TYR A 7 14.01 10.22 -1.95
N LYS A 8 14.81 9.22 -1.53
CA LYS A 8 16.23 9.14 -1.93
C LYS A 8 16.39 9.11 -3.46
N PHE A 9 15.54 8.38 -4.18
CA PHE A 9 15.58 8.38 -5.64
C PHE A 9 15.21 9.73 -6.27
N ILE A 10 14.31 10.49 -5.64
CA ILE A 10 13.98 11.85 -6.08
C ILE A 10 15.16 12.79 -5.82
N GLU A 11 15.83 12.68 -4.66
CA GLU A 11 17.00 13.48 -4.29
C GLU A 11 18.19 13.23 -5.21
N LEU A 12 18.39 11.99 -5.67
CA LEU A 12 19.41 11.64 -6.67
C LEU A 12 19.18 12.35 -8.02
N SER A 13 17.96 12.87 -8.27
CA SER A 13 17.57 13.61 -9.47
C SER A 13 18.06 12.97 -10.80
N PRO A 14 17.73 11.69 -11.08
CA PRO A 14 18.20 11.01 -12.27
C PRO A 14 17.56 11.59 -13.55
N HIS A 15 18.34 11.62 -14.63
CA HIS A 15 17.89 12.08 -15.95
C HIS A 15 17.00 11.06 -16.67
N ALA A 16 17.21 9.77 -16.42
CA ALA A 16 16.43 8.68 -16.98
C ALA A 16 16.28 7.54 -15.97
N LEU A 17 15.15 6.83 -16.03
CA LEU A 17 14.87 5.65 -15.22
C LEU A 17 14.65 4.46 -16.14
N ILE A 18 15.48 3.43 -15.96
CA ILE A 18 15.40 2.16 -16.68
C ILE A 18 14.84 1.12 -15.71
N PRO A 19 13.52 0.88 -15.71
CA PRO A 19 12.91 -0.10 -14.82
C PRO A 19 13.16 -1.54 -15.30
N MET A 20 13.03 -2.50 -14.39
CA MET A 20 13.05 -3.93 -14.73
C MET A 20 11.83 -4.36 -15.58
N HIS A 21 10.72 -3.63 -15.45
CA HIS A 21 9.49 -3.84 -16.20
C HIS A 21 8.98 -2.52 -16.78
N GLY A 22 8.36 -2.60 -17.96
CA GLY A 22 7.79 -1.44 -18.64
C GLY A 22 8.81 -0.68 -19.49
N ARG A 23 8.47 0.55 -19.84
CA ARG A 23 9.26 1.40 -20.74
C ARG A 23 10.20 2.30 -19.94
N VAL A 24 11.33 2.65 -20.56
CA VAL A 24 12.25 3.66 -20.03
C VAL A 24 11.51 4.99 -19.88
N ASN A 25 11.72 5.68 -18.77
CA ASN A 25 11.11 6.97 -18.49
C ASN A 25 12.17 8.08 -18.46
N MET A 26 11.94 9.11 -19.29
CA MET A 26 12.83 10.28 -19.42
C MET A 26 12.50 11.41 -18.43
N TRP A 27 11.47 11.23 -17.60
CA TRP A 27 10.99 12.19 -16.60
C TRP A 27 10.83 11.49 -15.23
N PRO A 28 11.92 10.96 -14.63
CA PRO A 28 11.82 10.11 -13.44
C PRO A 28 11.17 10.81 -12.24
N LYS A 29 11.49 12.09 -12.02
CA LYS A 29 10.94 12.88 -10.92
C LYS A 29 9.41 12.91 -10.95
N HIS A 30 8.81 13.12 -12.12
CA HIS A 30 7.36 13.15 -12.27
C HIS A 30 6.73 11.78 -11.95
N MET A 31 7.33 10.69 -12.45
CA MET A 31 6.87 9.33 -12.16
C MET A 31 6.95 9.01 -10.66
N LEU A 32 8.08 9.28 -10.02
CA LEU A 32 8.30 8.98 -8.60
C LEU A 32 7.35 9.79 -7.70
N CYS A 33 7.10 11.06 -8.04
CA CYS A 33 6.06 11.85 -7.37
C CYS A 33 4.66 11.21 -7.54
N GLY A 34 4.37 10.64 -8.72
CA GLY A 34 3.14 9.88 -8.96
C GLY A 34 3.01 8.64 -8.08
N TYR A 35 4.08 7.88 -7.89
CA TYR A 35 4.10 6.72 -6.99
C TYR A 35 3.79 7.12 -5.54
N LEU A 36 4.44 8.18 -5.05
CA LEU A 36 4.18 8.72 -3.71
C LEU A 36 2.73 9.19 -3.56
N LYS A 37 2.21 9.90 -4.58
CA LYS A 37 0.82 10.38 -4.60
C LYS A 37 -0.17 9.22 -4.53
N ASN A 38 0.03 8.18 -5.33
CA ASN A 38 -0.85 7.01 -5.36
C ASN A 38 -0.86 6.27 -4.03
N ARG A 39 0.31 6.08 -3.40
CA ARG A 39 0.41 5.43 -2.09
C ARG A 39 -0.30 6.23 -0.99
N ARG A 40 -0.08 7.54 -0.93
CA ARG A 40 -0.78 8.44 0.02
C ARG A 40 -2.28 8.48 -0.20
N TYR A 41 -2.72 8.47 -1.46
CA TYR A 41 -4.14 8.43 -1.80
C TYR A 41 -4.80 7.15 -1.28
N ARG A 42 -4.14 5.99 -1.41
CA ARG A 42 -4.65 4.74 -0.85
C ARG A 42 -4.72 4.78 0.68
N GLU A 43 -3.70 5.30 1.35
CA GLU A 43 -3.73 5.47 2.81
C GLU A 43 -4.87 6.37 3.27
N SER A 44 -5.10 7.49 2.59
CA SER A 44 -6.24 8.36 2.87
C SER A 44 -7.58 7.66 2.65
N THR A 45 -7.69 6.82 1.62
CA THR A 45 -8.90 6.03 1.35
C THR A 45 -9.16 5.00 2.46
N ILE A 46 -8.11 4.33 2.93
CA ILE A 46 -8.17 3.38 4.04
C ILE A 46 -8.57 4.08 5.34
N LEU A 47 -7.98 5.24 5.64
CA LEU A 47 -8.37 6.04 6.81
C LEU A 47 -9.85 6.43 6.76
N LYS A 48 -10.35 6.89 5.61
CA LYS A 48 -11.77 7.19 5.41
C LYS A 48 -12.66 5.96 5.62
N ALA A 49 -12.23 4.78 5.18
CA ALA A 49 -12.97 3.54 5.41
C ALA A 49 -13.11 3.25 6.91
N ILE A 50 -12.03 3.43 7.67
CA ILE A 50 -12.00 3.23 9.12
C ILE A 50 -12.87 4.29 9.83
N GLU A 51 -12.78 5.56 9.43
CA GLU A 51 -13.61 6.65 9.96
C GLU A 51 -15.11 6.40 9.71
N ASN A 52 -15.46 5.82 8.56
CA ASN A 52 -16.83 5.40 8.24
C ASN A 52 -17.29 4.15 9.01
N GLY A 53 -16.45 3.59 9.89
CA GLY A 53 -16.80 2.49 10.78
C GLY A 53 -16.40 1.10 10.28
N ALA A 54 -15.50 0.97 9.30
CA ALA A 54 -14.96 -0.32 8.89
C ALA A 54 -14.22 -0.98 10.07
N LYS A 55 -14.59 -2.21 10.41
CA LYS A 55 -14.01 -2.94 11.56
C LYS A 55 -13.15 -4.11 11.13
N THR A 56 -13.36 -4.63 9.93
CA THR A 56 -12.63 -5.79 9.42
C THR A 56 -11.77 -5.44 8.20
N LEU A 57 -10.75 -6.25 7.94
CA LEU A 57 -9.92 -6.11 6.74
C LEU A 57 -10.76 -6.23 5.47
N PHE A 58 -11.78 -7.09 5.49
CA PHE A 58 -12.69 -7.29 4.38
C PHE A 58 -13.52 -6.03 4.09
N ASP A 59 -14.02 -5.34 5.13
CA ASP A 59 -14.76 -4.08 4.96
C ASP A 59 -13.87 -3.03 4.27
N ILE A 60 -12.62 -2.88 4.74
CA ILE A 60 -11.67 -1.92 4.16
C ILE A 60 -11.34 -2.27 2.71
N VAL A 61 -11.11 -3.56 2.39
CA VAL A 61 -10.85 -4.01 1.02
C VAL A 61 -12.06 -3.76 0.13
N SER A 62 -13.26 -4.09 0.60
CA SER A 62 -14.51 -3.89 -0.15
C SER A 62 -14.77 -2.42 -0.46
N TYR A 63 -14.40 -1.50 0.44
CA TYR A 63 -14.50 -0.06 0.24
C TYR A 63 -13.40 0.47 -0.70
N THR A 64 -12.15 0.06 -0.48
CA THR A 64 -10.98 0.60 -1.18
C THR A 64 -10.85 0.05 -2.61
N TYR A 65 -11.27 -1.18 -2.83
CA TYR A 65 -11.17 -1.92 -4.10
C TYR A 65 -12.55 -2.36 -4.61
N ALA A 66 -13.59 -1.54 -4.37
CA ALA A 66 -14.97 -1.83 -4.77
C ALA A 66 -15.13 -2.15 -6.26
N GLU A 67 -14.32 -1.50 -7.11
CA GLU A 67 -14.35 -1.64 -8.57
C GLU A 67 -13.47 -2.79 -9.09
N VAL A 68 -12.69 -3.44 -8.21
CA VAL A 68 -11.79 -4.54 -8.59
C VAL A 68 -12.54 -5.86 -8.45
N ASP A 69 -12.30 -6.79 -9.38
CA ASP A 69 -12.87 -8.13 -9.32
C ASP A 69 -12.55 -8.83 -7.99
N ARG A 70 -13.55 -9.53 -7.45
CA ARG A 70 -13.46 -10.17 -6.13
C ARG A 70 -12.38 -11.25 -6.06
N SER A 71 -12.02 -11.88 -7.17
CA SER A 71 -10.92 -12.85 -7.21
C SER A 71 -9.57 -12.24 -6.81
N LEU A 72 -9.39 -10.94 -7.05
CA LEU A 72 -8.16 -10.21 -6.71
C LEU A 72 -8.18 -9.62 -5.29
N TRP A 73 -9.31 -9.68 -4.58
CA TRP A 73 -9.43 -9.10 -3.24
C TRP A 73 -8.52 -9.77 -2.22
N PHE A 74 -8.21 -11.06 -2.43
CA PHE A 74 -7.24 -11.75 -1.61
C PHE A 74 -5.86 -11.07 -1.66
N TYR A 75 -5.37 -10.75 -2.85
CA TYR A 75 -4.11 -10.02 -3.04
C TYR A 75 -4.21 -8.55 -2.59
N ALA A 76 -5.38 -7.93 -2.78
CA ALA A 76 -5.63 -6.57 -2.32
C ALA A 76 -5.58 -6.47 -0.78
N SER A 77 -6.02 -7.51 -0.06
CA SER A 77 -6.01 -7.56 1.41
C SER A 77 -4.60 -7.45 1.98
N SER A 78 -3.62 -8.10 1.36
CA SER A 78 -2.21 -7.97 1.73
C SER A 78 -1.71 -6.54 1.54
N ASN A 79 -2.09 -5.89 0.42
CA ASN A 79 -1.75 -4.48 0.20
C ASN A 79 -2.38 -3.55 1.25
N VAL A 80 -3.64 -3.78 1.64
CA VAL A 80 -4.29 -3.01 2.70
C VAL A 80 -3.55 -3.18 4.02
N ARG A 81 -3.17 -4.41 4.38
CA ARG A 81 -2.42 -4.68 5.60
C ARG A 81 -1.12 -3.89 5.66
N LEU A 82 -0.33 -3.89 4.59
CA LEU A 82 0.90 -3.10 4.52
C LEU A 82 0.67 -1.60 4.79
N HIS A 83 -0.42 -1.04 4.27
CA HIS A 83 -0.78 0.36 4.49
C HIS A 83 -1.27 0.62 5.92
N VAL A 84 -2.05 -0.29 6.50
CA VAL A 84 -2.49 -0.18 7.90
C VAL A 84 -1.30 -0.27 8.85
N ASP A 85 -0.37 -1.20 8.62
CA ASP A 85 0.85 -1.33 9.42
C ASP A 85 1.71 -0.05 9.32
N HIS A 86 1.85 0.52 8.12
CA HIS A 86 2.55 1.79 7.94
C HIS A 86 1.86 2.97 8.67
N LEU A 87 0.52 3.02 8.68
CA LEU A 87 -0.24 4.03 9.43
C LEU A 87 -0.15 3.84 10.94
N ALA A 88 -0.09 2.59 11.41
CA ALA A 88 0.10 2.24 12.81
C ALA A 88 1.47 2.71 13.33
N LEU A 89 2.53 2.50 12.54
CA LEU A 89 3.89 2.99 12.86
C LEU A 89 3.98 4.51 12.96
N GLN A 90 3.03 5.23 12.35
CA GLN A 90 2.95 6.69 12.38
C GLN A 90 1.98 7.23 13.44
N ASP A 91 1.40 6.35 14.28
CA ASP A 91 0.37 6.70 15.28
C ASP A 91 -0.84 7.45 14.68
N LYS A 92 -1.17 7.17 13.40
CA LYS A 92 -2.27 7.85 12.68
C LYS A 92 -3.59 7.09 12.70
N LEU A 93 -3.63 5.92 13.33
CA LEU A 93 -4.85 5.13 13.44
C LEU A 93 -5.69 5.63 14.63
N PRO A 94 -7.02 5.77 14.47
CA PRO A 94 -7.89 6.06 15.59
C PRO A 94 -7.87 4.91 16.61
N ASN A 95 -7.88 5.24 17.91
CA ASN A 95 -7.79 4.32 19.06
C ASN A 95 -8.80 3.14 19.06
N VAL A 96 -9.76 3.13 18.14
CA VAL A 96 -10.86 2.15 18.05
C VAL A 96 -10.53 1.00 17.09
N CYS A 97 -9.39 1.04 16.40
CA CYS A 97 -9.05 0.01 15.43
C CYS A 97 -8.61 -1.29 16.11
N LEU A 98 -9.58 -2.15 16.41
CA LEU A 98 -9.41 -3.52 16.93
C LEU A 98 -8.72 -4.47 15.93
N LEU A 99 -8.23 -3.95 14.79
CA LEU A 99 -7.52 -4.74 13.78
C LEU A 99 -6.14 -5.17 14.27
N CYS A 100 -5.52 -4.42 15.20
CA CYS A 100 -4.21 -4.75 15.76
C CYS A 100 -4.19 -6.13 16.45
N SER A 101 -5.31 -6.59 17.03
CA SER A 101 -5.36 -7.88 17.72
C SER A 101 -5.49 -9.11 16.80
N LEU A 102 -5.77 -8.92 15.50
CA LEU A 102 -5.80 -10.01 14.51
C LEU A 102 -4.47 -10.17 13.75
N VAL A 103 -3.56 -9.22 13.89
CA VAL A 103 -2.23 -9.24 13.26
C VAL A 103 -1.32 -10.30 13.89
N ASP A 104 -1.52 -10.64 15.17
CA ASP A 104 -0.65 -11.58 15.88
C ASP A 104 -0.88 -13.06 15.52
N SER A 105 -2.09 -13.46 15.08
CA SER A 105 -2.38 -14.89 14.89
C SER A 105 -1.91 -15.47 13.55
N THR A 106 -1.60 -14.64 12.54
CA THR A 106 -1.23 -15.10 11.18
C THR A 106 0.25 -14.92 10.84
N SER A 107 1.04 -14.38 11.77
CA SER A 107 2.44 -13.98 11.55
C SER A 107 3.44 -15.15 11.43
N ILE A 108 2.99 -16.41 11.43
CA ILE A 108 3.87 -17.58 11.35
C ILE A 108 4.01 -18.13 9.91
N LEU A 109 3.15 -17.76 8.95
CA LEU A 109 3.12 -18.44 7.63
C LEU A 109 3.44 -17.60 6.39
N PHE A 110 3.66 -16.29 6.49
CA PHE A 110 3.86 -15.43 5.30
C PHE A 110 5.31 -14.95 5.08
N LYS A 111 6.30 -15.58 5.73
CA LYS A 111 7.69 -15.07 5.75
C LYS A 111 8.58 -15.52 4.57
N SER A 112 8.04 -16.20 3.57
CA SER A 112 8.82 -16.57 2.38
C SER A 112 7.92 -16.68 1.16
N GLU A 113 8.30 -16.00 0.08
CA GLU A 113 7.91 -16.28 -1.33
C GLU A 113 6.82 -15.45 -2.04
N LEU A 114 6.42 -14.27 -1.58
CA LEU A 114 5.41 -13.46 -2.32
C LEU A 114 5.77 -11.99 -2.54
N ILE A 115 7.06 -11.70 -2.77
CA ILE A 115 7.52 -10.34 -3.16
C ILE A 115 7.35 -10.08 -4.68
N PHE A 116 6.98 -11.06 -5.51
CA PHE A 116 7.06 -10.92 -6.97
C PHE A 116 5.77 -10.68 -7.74
N ILE A 117 4.61 -10.61 -7.11
CA ILE A 117 3.34 -10.42 -7.83
C ILE A 117 2.57 -9.34 -7.10
N ILE A 118 2.59 -8.11 -7.61
CA ILE A 118 1.48 -7.14 -7.72
C ILE A 118 2.10 -5.84 -8.26
N THR A 119 2.30 -5.80 -9.58
CA THR A 119 2.23 -4.55 -10.37
C THR A 119 1.37 -4.84 -11.59
N PHE A 120 0.10 -5.15 -11.34
CA PHE A 120 -0.98 -5.02 -12.31
C PHE A 120 -1.98 -4.04 -11.69
N VAL A 121 -1.78 -2.76 -12.00
CA VAL A 121 -2.75 -1.70 -12.36
C VAL A 121 -1.91 -0.49 -12.74
#